data_AF-A0A7W2AGF7-F1
#
_entry.id   AF-A0A7W2AGF7-F1
#
_cell.length_a   1.000
_cell.length_b   1.000
_cell.length_c   1.000
_cell.angle_alpha   90.00
_cell.angle_beta   90.00
_cell.angle_gamma   90.00
#
_symmetry.space_group_name_H-M   'P 1'
#
loop_
_entity.id
_entity.type
_entity.pdbx_description
1 polymer ?
#
loop_
_entity_poly.entity_id
_entity_poly.type
_entity_poly.pdbx_seq_one_letter_code
_entity_poly.pdbx_strand_id
1 'polypeptide(L)'
;MDLFQKFVRENVDGPEQSKSERILLVPRPLEKEFEHFCRKRNLSFNEGLIMLIETALNQEKKPKQPEEEAVQPNPQMFMNDAL
;
A
#
# COMPACT_ATOMS: atom_id res chain seq x y z
N MET A 1 -9.17 0.24 -39.84
CA MET A 1 -9.37 -1.07 -39.17
C MET A 1 -10.86 -1.30 -39.09
N ASP A 2 -11.31 -2.46 -39.54
CA ASP A 2 -12.74 -2.81 -39.57
C ASP A 2 -13.28 -2.91 -38.12
N LEU A 3 -14.52 -2.46 -37.87
CA LEU A 3 -15.13 -2.43 -36.54
C LEU A 3 -15.15 -3.82 -35.90
N PHE A 4 -15.33 -4.85 -36.73
CA PHE A 4 -15.29 -6.25 -36.32
C PHE A 4 -13.92 -6.66 -35.77
N GLN A 5 -12.83 -6.26 -36.44
CA GLN A 5 -11.48 -6.57 -35.98
C GLN A 5 -11.12 -5.88 -34.67
N LYS A 6 -11.66 -4.68 -34.43
CA LYS A 6 -11.52 -3.97 -33.15
C LYS A 6 -12.27 -4.70 -32.03
N PHE A 7 -13.51 -5.14 -32.29
CA PHE A 7 -14.33 -5.86 -31.32
C PHE A 7 -13.70 -7.21 -30.91
N VAL A 8 -13.19 -7.98 -31.88
CA VAL A 8 -12.53 -9.27 -31.63
C VAL A 8 -11.27 -9.08 -30.79
N ARG A 9 -10.42 -8.09 -31.10
CA ARG A 9 -9.22 -7.82 -30.30
C ARG A 9 -9.52 -7.40 -28.86
N GLU A 10 -10.59 -6.63 -28.65
CA GLU A 10 -10.92 -6.10 -27.32
C GLU A 10 -11.64 -7.13 -26.44
N ASN A 11 -12.39 -8.07 -27.02
CA ASN A 11 -13.29 -8.96 -26.27
C ASN A 11 -12.99 -10.46 -26.39
N VAL A 12 -12.27 -10.89 -27.43
CA VAL A 12 -11.99 -12.31 -27.70
C VAL A 12 -10.51 -12.62 -27.56
N ASP A 13 -9.63 -11.77 -28.11
CA ASP A 13 -8.16 -11.96 -28.04
C ASP A 13 -7.50 -11.14 -26.91
N GLY A 14 -8.28 -10.41 -26.12
CA GLY A 14 -7.75 -9.73 -24.95
C GLY A 14 -7.15 -10.77 -24.00
N PRO A 15 -5.97 -10.54 -23.39
CA PRO A 15 -5.54 -11.40 -22.30
C PRO A 15 -6.65 -11.29 -21.25
N GLU A 16 -7.38 -12.38 -21.01
CA GLU A 16 -8.26 -12.46 -19.86
C GLU A 16 -7.44 -11.96 -18.67
N GLN A 17 -7.77 -10.76 -18.18
CA GLN A 17 -7.33 -10.34 -16.86
C GLN A 17 -8.13 -11.21 -15.90
N SER A 18 -7.77 -12.49 -15.89
CA SER A 18 -8.27 -13.50 -15.00
C SER A 18 -8.07 -12.92 -13.62
N LYS A 19 -9.18 -12.52 -13.01
CA LYS A 19 -9.19 -12.05 -11.63
C LYS A 19 -8.62 -13.22 -10.83
N SER A 20 -7.36 -13.12 -10.42
CA SER A 20 -6.71 -14.20 -9.70
C SER A 20 -7.36 -14.28 -8.33
N GLU A 21 -8.22 -15.26 -8.12
CA GLU A 21 -8.80 -15.53 -6.82
C GLU A 21 -7.71 -16.13 -5.93
N ARG A 22 -7.60 -15.62 -4.70
CA ARG A 22 -6.64 -16.10 -3.70
C ARG A 22 -7.38 -16.42 -2.43
N ILE A 23 -7.10 -17.60 -1.86
CA ILE A 23 -7.67 -18.04 -0.59
C ILE A 23 -6.68 -17.66 0.52
N LEU A 24 -7.17 -16.95 1.53
CA LEU A 24 -6.39 -16.54 2.70
C LEU A 24 -6.96 -17.23 3.94
N LEU A 25 -6.10 -17.89 4.71
CA LEU A 25 -6.47 -18.50 5.98
C LEU A 25 -6.22 -17.49 7.10
N VAL A 26 -7.29 -16.98 7.69
CA VAL A 26 -7.24 -16.02 8.79
C VAL A 26 -7.56 -16.73 10.11
N PRO A 27 -6.72 -16.58 11.15
CA PRO A 27 -7.05 -17.07 12.49
C PRO A 27 -8.36 -16.45 13.01
N ARG A 28 -9.22 -17.28 13.62
CA ARG A 28 -10.49 -16.87 14.23
C ARG A 28 -10.44 -15.62 15.14
N PRO A 29 -9.43 -15.39 16.00
CA PRO A 29 -9.39 -14.16 16.78
C PRO A 29 -9.29 -12.90 15.91
N LEU A 30 -8.50 -12.96 14.83
CA LEU A 30 -8.31 -11.85 13.90
C LEU A 30 -9.54 -11.62 13.01
N GLU A 31 -10.28 -12.68 12.69
CA GLU A 31 -11.54 -12.58 11.93
C GLU A 31 -12.55 -11.66 12.62
N LYS A 32 -12.73 -11.78 13.95
CA LYS A 32 -13.65 -10.93 14.71
C LYS A 32 -13.23 -9.46 14.73
N GLU A 33 -11.94 -9.20 14.93
CA GLU A 33 -11.39 -7.85 14.92
C GLU A 33 -11.52 -7.20 13.54
N PHE A 34 -11.28 -7.99 12.50
CA PHE A 34 -11.39 -7.54 11.12
C PHE A 34 -12.85 -7.30 10.70
N GLU A 35 -13.79 -8.15 11.10
CA GLU A 35 -15.22 -7.87 10.89
C GLU A 35 -15.65 -6.55 11.54
N HIS A 36 -15.20 -6.28 12.77
CA HIS A 36 -15.50 -5.03 13.46
C HIS A 36 -14.90 -3.83 12.70
N PHE A 37 -13.66 -3.97 12.23
CA PHE A 37 -12.99 -2.96 11.40
C PHE A 37 -13.78 -2.62 10.14
N CYS A 38 -14.29 -3.63 9.42
CA CYS A 38 -15.08 -3.46 8.20
C CYS A 38 -16.44 -2.81 8.50
N ARG A 39 -17.15 -3.26 9.55
CA ARG A 39 -18.44 -2.68 9.97
C ARG A 39 -18.33 -1.20 10.29
N LYS A 40 -17.28 -0.78 11.00
CA LYS A 40 -17.06 0.63 11.35
C LYS A 40 -16.87 1.54 10.13
N ARG A 41 -16.41 0.99 9.00
CA ARG A 41 -16.12 1.72 7.76
C ARG A 41 -17.15 1.48 6.65
N ASN A 42 -18.20 0.72 6.95
CA ASN A 42 -19.21 0.31 5.97
C ASN A 42 -18.59 -0.36 4.74
N LEU A 43 -17.61 -1.25 4.96
CA LEU A 43 -16.93 -2.02 3.91
C LEU A 43 -17.38 -3.48 3.96
N SER A 44 -17.43 -4.11 2.78
CA SER A 44 -17.47 -5.58 2.71
C SER A 44 -16.13 -6.17 3.19
N PHE A 45 -16.15 -7.45 3.56
CA PHE A 45 -14.96 -8.17 4.02
C PHE A 45 -13.80 -8.08 3.01
N ASN A 46 -14.10 -8.29 1.72
CA ASN A 46 -13.10 -8.25 0.65
C ASN A 46 -12.57 -6.84 0.39
N GLU A 47 -13.43 -5.82 0.41
CA GLU A 47 -13.00 -4.43 0.24
C GLU A 47 -12.08 -3.98 1.37
N GLY A 48 -12.40 -4.35 2.61
CA GLY A 48 -11.53 -4.08 3.75
C GLY A 48 -10.15 -4.73 3.60
N LEU A 49 -10.10 -5.94 3.04
CA LEU A 49 -8.86 -6.69 2.86
C LEU A 49 -8.00 -6.08 1.76
N ILE A 50 -8.61 -5.73 0.63
CA ILE A 50 -7.94 -5.03 -0.48
C ILE A 50 -7.37 -3.69 0.02
N MET A 51 -8.17 -2.90 0.74
CA MET A 51 -7.74 -1.62 1.28
C MET A 51 -6.53 -1.75 2.22
N LEU A 52 -6.52 -2.76 3.10
CA LEU A 52 -5.37 -3.00 3.99
C LEU A 52 -4.12 -3.41 3.22
N ILE A 53 -4.24 -4.28 2.21
CA ILE A 53 -3.12 -4.69 1.35
C ILE A 53 -2.56 -3.49 0.60
N GLU A 54 -3.42 -2.67 -0.02
CA GLU A 54 -2.99 -1.46 -0.72
C GLU A 54 -2.30 -0.47 0.21
N THR A 55 -2.82 -0.30 1.43
CA THR A 55 -2.22 0.56 2.45
C THR A 55 -0.82 0.06 2.83
N ALA A 56 -0.66 -1.24 3.06
CA ALA A 56 0.64 -1.85 3.39
C ALA A 56 1.64 -1.68 2.25
N LEU A 57 1.24 -1.95 1.00
CA LEU A 57 2.09 -1.76 -0.18
C LEU A 57 2.50 -0.30 -0.36
N ASN A 58 1.61 0.65 -0.07
CA ASN A 58 1.90 2.07 -0.15
C ASN A 58 2.86 2.53 0.97
N GLN A 59 2.82 1.90 2.14
CA GLN A 59 3.79 2.15 3.21
C GLN A 59 5.18 1.61 2.87
N GLU A 60 5.26 0.40 2.29
CA GLU A 60 6.53 -0.18 1.83
C GLU A 60 7.17 0.61 0.69
N LYS A 61 6.35 1.19 -0.20
CA LYS A 61 6.82 2.00 -1.34
C LYS A 61 7.25 3.41 -0.98
N LYS A 62 6.85 3.93 0.19
CA LYS A 62 7.37 5.22 0.64
C LYS A 62 8.82 5.01 1.10
N PRO A 63 9.82 5.69 0.50
CA PRO A 63 11.15 5.70 1.08
C PRO A 63 11.00 6.22 2.51
N LYS A 64 11.61 5.53 3.49
CA LYS A 64 11.78 6.08 4.84
C LYS A 64 12.34 7.48 4.65
N GLN A 65 11.56 8.51 4.98
CA GLN A 65 12.12 9.85 5.09
C GLN A 65 13.20 9.73 6.17
N PRO A 66 14.47 10.09 5.87
CA PRO A 66 15.47 10.18 6.92
C PRO A 66 14.98 11.25 7.89
N GLU A 67 14.66 10.86 9.12
CA GLU A 67 14.46 11.81 10.20
C GLU A 67 15.81 12.49 10.46
N GLU A 68 15.90 13.71 9.93
CA GLU A 68 16.69 14.86 10.37
C GLU A 68 17.99 14.54 11.14
N GLU A 69 19.12 14.69 10.45
CA GLU A 69 20.40 14.95 11.10
C GLU A 69 20.22 16.13 12.06
N ALA A 70 20.23 15.85 13.36
CA ALA A 70 20.42 16.87 14.38
C ALA A 70 21.65 17.71 13.98
N VAL A 71 21.43 19.00 13.71
CA VAL A 71 22.50 19.96 13.42
C VAL A 71 23.52 19.86 14.56
N GLN A 72 24.66 19.21 14.31
CA GLN A 72 25.78 19.23 15.24
C GLN A 72 26.28 20.68 15.31
N PRO A 73 26.40 21.30 16.50
CA PRO A 73 26.96 22.64 16.59
C PRO A 73 28.44 22.62 16.18
N ASN A 74 28.82 23.53 15.28
CA ASN A 74 30.18 23.60 14.72
C ASN A 74 31.26 23.78 15.81
N PRO A 75 32.31 22.92 15.85
CA PRO A 75 33.35 22.96 16.87
C PRO A 75 34.23 24.23 16.87
N GLN A 76 34.15 25.07 15.84
CA GLN A 76 34.91 26.32 15.74
C GLN A 76 34.45 27.41 16.73
N MET A 77 33.24 27.30 17.28
CA MET A 77 32.72 28.25 18.28
C MET A 77 33.36 28.06 19.68
N PHE A 78 34.10 26.96 19.91
CA PHE A 78 34.68 26.62 21.22
C PHE A 78 36.14 27.04 21.40
N MET A 79 36.82 27.54 20.35
CA MET A 79 38.26 27.86 20.39
C MET A 79 38.57 29.31 20.81
N ASN A 80 37.56 30.15 21.06
CA ASN A 80 37.77 31.59 21.32
C ASN A 80 37.78 31.99 22.81
N ASP A 81 37.52 31.06 23.74
CA ASP A 81 37.40 31.37 25.18
C ASP A 81 38.65 31.01 26.02
N ALA A 82 39.81 30.78 25.38
CA ALA A 82 41.06 30.42 26.08
C ALA A 82 42.27 31.32 25.69
N LEU A 83 42.06 32.64 25.64
CA LEU A 83 43.13 33.65 25.71
C LEU A 83 43.00 34.48 27.00
#